data_AF-A0A960QYB4-F1
#
_entry.id   AF-A0A960QYB4-F1
#
_cell.length_a   1.000
_cell.length_b   1.000
_cell.length_c   1.000
_cell.angle_alpha   90.00
_cell.angle_beta   90.00
_cell.angle_gamma   90.00
#
_symmetry.space_group_name_H-M   'P 1'
#
loop_
_entity.id
_entity.type
_entity.pdbx_description
1 polymer ?
#
loop_
_entity_poly.entity_id
_entity_poly.type
_entity_poly.pdbx_seq_one_letter_code
_entity_poly.pdbx_strand_id
1 'polypeptide(L)'
;MSHPTPAPAPDSDRIIPREGWHVIHLFYQIDRSNWALYSEEEHLELKTDLTALIQEIRSTESTQLLAFSMVTPKADLAFMLLTDDLHKANEFEKRLTTSLGPDILTPV
;
A
#
# COMPACT_ATOMS: atom_id res chain seq x y z
N MET A 1 -17.99 45.37 -7.65
CA MET A 1 -18.99 44.29 -7.56
C MET A 1 -18.26 43.04 -7.13
N SER A 2 -18.49 42.60 -5.90
CA SER A 2 -17.81 41.44 -5.32
C SER A 2 -18.41 40.17 -5.91
N HIS A 3 -17.61 39.40 -6.65
CA HIS A 3 -18.02 38.06 -7.07
C HIS A 3 -18.07 37.15 -5.83
N PRO A 4 -19.10 36.31 -5.66
CA PRO A 4 -19.11 35.31 -4.62
C PRO A 4 -18.06 34.24 -4.98
N THR A 5 -17.19 33.92 -4.03
CA THR A 5 -16.29 32.76 -4.10
C THR A 5 -17.15 31.50 -4.25
N PRO A 6 -16.95 30.66 -5.28
CA PRO A 6 -17.67 29.41 -5.40
C PRO A 6 -17.32 28.50 -4.22
N ALA A 7 -18.34 27.89 -3.60
CA ALA A 7 -18.13 26.88 -2.57
C ALA A 7 -17.25 25.73 -3.13
N PRO A 8 -16.36 25.14 -2.32
CA PRO A 8 -15.55 24.01 -2.77
C PRO A 8 -16.48 22.89 -3.26
N ALA A 9 -16.24 22.40 -4.47
CA ALA A 9 -16.98 21.28 -5.02
C ALA A 9 -16.78 20.04 -4.13
N PRO A 10 -17.83 19.30 -3.76
CA PRO A 10 -17.66 18.11 -2.94
C PRO A 10 -16.99 17.01 -3.76
N ASP A 11 -15.95 16.37 -3.21
CA ASP A 11 -15.52 14.98 -3.48
C ASP A 11 -15.35 14.52 -4.94
N SER A 12 -15.26 15.43 -5.93
CA SER A 12 -15.21 15.08 -7.36
C SER A 12 -13.96 14.30 -7.78
N ASP A 13 -12.94 14.22 -6.91
CA ASP A 13 -11.68 13.53 -7.17
C ASP A 13 -11.62 12.14 -6.52
N ARG A 14 -12.61 11.76 -5.71
CA ARG A 14 -12.64 10.44 -5.06
C ARG A 14 -13.34 9.42 -5.95
N ILE A 15 -12.76 8.23 -6.06
CA ILE A 15 -13.33 7.13 -6.83
C ILE A 15 -13.90 6.11 -5.85
N ILE A 16 -15.17 6.28 -5.49
CA ILE A 16 -15.89 5.46 -4.49
C ILE A 16 -16.86 4.50 -5.21
N PRO A 17 -16.89 3.20 -4.89
CA PRO A 17 -17.80 2.25 -5.52
C PRO A 17 -19.23 2.45 -4.99
N ARG A 18 -20.24 2.10 -5.81
CA ARG A 18 -21.65 2.16 -5.38
C ARG A 18 -22.00 1.10 -4.34
N GLU A 19 -21.30 -0.03 -4.36
CA GLU A 19 -21.50 -1.16 -3.47
C GLU A 19 -20.14 -1.74 -3.05
N GLY A 20 -20.03 -2.16 -1.79
CA GLY A 20 -18.82 -2.81 -1.25
C GLY A 20 -17.61 -1.87 -1.15
N TRP A 21 -16.42 -2.46 -1.18
CA TRP A 21 -15.13 -1.77 -1.18
C TRP A 21 -14.30 -2.21 -2.39
N HIS A 22 -13.36 -1.35 -2.80
CA HIS A 22 -12.30 -1.77 -3.71
C HIS A 22 -11.48 -2.85 -3.02
N VAL A 23 -11.11 -3.90 -3.76
CA VAL A 23 -10.24 -4.96 -3.26
C VAL A 23 -9.08 -5.12 -4.23
N ILE A 24 -7.86 -4.92 -3.74
CA ILE A 24 -6.63 -5.08 -4.51
C ILE A 24 -5.80 -6.20 -3.87
N HIS A 25 -5.45 -7.19 -4.68
CA HIS A 25 -4.52 -8.24 -4.29
C HIS A 25 -3.15 -7.91 -4.87
N LEU A 26 -2.20 -7.65 -3.99
CA LEU A 26 -0.82 -7.33 -4.33
C LEU A 26 0.02 -8.58 -4.06
N PHE A 27 0.74 -9.06 -5.05
CA PHE A 27 1.65 -10.19 -4.93
C PHE A 27 3.05 -9.74 -5.28
N TYR A 28 4.01 -10.13 -4.47
CA TYR A 28 5.41 -9.75 -4.65
C TYR A 28 6.33 -10.96 -4.55
N GLN A 29 7.33 -10.99 -5.42
CA GLN A 29 8.55 -11.75 -5.20
C GLN A 29 9.59 -10.86 -4.52
N ILE A 30 10.36 -11.44 -3.61
CA ILE A 30 11.44 -10.74 -2.92
C ILE A 30 12.75 -10.97 -3.68
N ASP A 31 13.43 -9.90 -4.09
CA ASP A 31 14.81 -10.00 -4.56
C ASP A 31 15.74 -10.28 -3.38
N ARG A 32 15.98 -11.57 -3.13
CA ARG A 32 16.82 -12.04 -2.04
C ARG A 32 18.29 -11.68 -2.23
N SER A 33 18.73 -11.45 -3.46
CA SER A 33 20.13 -11.13 -3.76
C SER A 33 20.43 -9.71 -3.32
N ASN A 34 19.59 -8.76 -3.73
CA ASN A 34 19.71 -7.37 -3.32
C ASN A 34 19.38 -7.18 -1.83
N TRP A 35 18.37 -7.89 -1.32
CA TRP A 35 18.05 -7.87 0.11
C TRP A 35 19.25 -8.28 0.97
N ALA A 36 19.99 -9.32 0.59
CA ALA A 36 21.14 -9.80 1.35
C ALA A 36 22.34 -8.85 1.39
N LEU A 37 22.34 -7.76 0.60
CA LEU A 37 23.39 -6.76 0.60
C LEU A 37 23.21 -5.70 1.69
N TYR A 38 22.01 -5.56 2.25
CA TYR A 38 21.78 -4.65 3.36
C TYR A 38 22.48 -5.12 4.64
N SER A 39 22.94 -4.15 5.42
CA SER A 39 23.41 -4.37 6.78
C SER A 39 22.27 -4.78 7.71
N GLU A 40 22.62 -5.31 8.88
CA GLU A 40 21.62 -5.65 9.90
C GLU A 40 20.83 -4.43 10.39
N GLU A 41 21.47 -3.26 10.44
CA GLU A 41 20.83 -1.99 10.82
C GLU A 41 19.82 -1.55 9.76
N GLU A 42 20.21 -1.55 8.48
CA GLU A 42 19.29 -1.24 7.37
C GLU A 42 18.10 -2.22 7.33
N HIS A 43 18.36 -3.52 7.55
CA HIS A 43 17.30 -4.51 7.65
C HIS A 43 16.32 -4.22 8.78
N LEU A 44 16.81 -3.77 9.94
CA LEU A 44 15.96 -3.43 11.07
C LEU A 44 15.14 -2.18 10.80
N GLU A 45 15.75 -1.14 10.23
CA GLU A 45 15.09 0.11 9.83
C GLU A 45 13.96 -0.17 8.83
N LEU A 46 14.26 -0.84 7.71
CA LEU A 46 13.28 -1.14 6.66
C LEU A 46 12.11 -2.00 7.15
N LYS A 47 12.37 -2.99 8.01
CA LYS A 47 11.30 -3.80 8.62
C LYS A 47 10.44 -2.98 9.59
N THR A 48 11.05 -2.04 10.31
CA THR A 48 10.35 -1.13 11.22
C THR A 48 9.44 -0.21 10.41
N ASP A 49 9.94 0.36 9.32
CA ASP A 49 9.20 1.24 8.43
C ASP A 49 8.03 0.52 7.74
N LEU A 50 8.25 -0.68 7.20
CA LEU A 50 7.15 -1.51 6.67
C LEU A 50 6.10 -1.80 7.75
N THR A 51 6.53 -2.11 8.97
CA THR A 51 5.60 -2.38 10.08
C THR A 51 4.79 -1.13 10.42
N ALA A 52 5.42 0.03 10.49
CA ALA A 52 4.75 1.30 10.74
C ALA A 52 3.74 1.63 9.63
N LEU A 53 4.12 1.45 8.36
CA LEU A 53 3.24 1.63 7.21
C LEU A 53 2.02 0.70 7.27
N ILE A 54 2.22 -0.59 7.58
CA ILE A 54 1.11 -1.54 7.74
C ILE A 54 0.15 -1.08 8.84
N GLN A 55 0.66 -0.57 9.96
CA GLN A 55 -0.19 -0.06 11.04
C GLN A 55 -0.94 1.21 10.64
N GLU A 56 -0.28 2.13 9.93
CA GLU A 56 -0.91 3.33 9.39
C GLU A 56 -2.09 2.95 8.48
N ILE A 57 -1.88 2.06 7.51
CA ILE A 57 -2.94 1.61 6.59
C ILE A 57 -4.09 0.97 7.36
N ARG A 58 -3.80 0.12 8.35
CA ARG A 58 -4.82 -0.52 9.20
C ARG A 58 -5.57 0.44 10.11
N SER A 59 -4.96 1.57 10.47
CA SER A 59 -5.59 2.62 11.25
C SER A 59 -6.39 3.62 10.41
N THR A 60 -6.24 3.54 9.08
CA THR A 60 -6.96 4.41 8.14
C THR A 60 -8.44 4.04 8.10
N GLU A 61 -9.31 5.05 8.15
CA GLU A 61 -10.77 4.84 8.10
C GLU A 61 -11.20 4.09 6.84
N SER A 62 -12.19 3.21 7.00
CA SER A 62 -12.77 2.40 5.91
C SER A 62 -11.74 1.64 5.08
N THR A 63 -10.64 1.21 5.73
CA THR A 63 -9.53 0.51 5.09
C THR A 63 -9.17 -0.75 5.88
N GLN A 64 -8.84 -1.83 5.17
CA GLN A 64 -8.33 -3.07 5.75
C GLN A 64 -7.11 -3.56 4.97
N LEU A 65 -6.11 -4.09 5.69
CA LEU A 65 -4.91 -4.66 5.09
C LEU A 65 -4.56 -5.99 5.76
N LEU A 66 -4.61 -7.06 4.96
CA LEU A 66 -4.13 -8.39 5.35
C LEU A 66 -2.78 -8.65 4.69
N ALA A 67 -1.84 -9.23 5.44
CA ALA A 67 -0.52 -9.60 4.94
C ALA A 67 -0.36 -11.12 5.03
N PHE A 68 0.14 -11.74 3.98
CA PHE A 68 0.27 -13.19 3.86
C PHE A 68 1.68 -13.57 3.40
N SER A 69 2.21 -14.65 3.98
CA SER A 69 3.33 -15.37 3.39
C SER A 69 2.78 -16.38 2.38
N MET A 70 3.29 -16.34 1.15
CA MET A 70 2.83 -17.19 0.07
C MET A 70 3.72 -18.44 -0.03
N VAL A 71 3.11 -19.63 0.05
CA VAL A 71 3.84 -20.91 0.11
C VAL A 71 4.34 -21.36 -1.27
N THR A 72 3.65 -20.98 -2.32
CA THR A 72 3.96 -21.39 -3.70
C THR A 72 4.99 -20.46 -4.32
N PRO A 73 5.80 -20.90 -5.30
CA PRO A 73 6.79 -20.05 -5.97
C PRO A 73 6.20 -18.89 -6.80
N LYS A 74 4.86 -18.77 -6.87
CA LYS A 74 4.21 -17.65 -7.57
C LYS A 74 4.53 -16.30 -6.94
N ALA A 75 4.64 -16.23 -5.62
CA ALA A 75 4.97 -15.03 -4.86
C ALA A 75 5.57 -15.44 -3.51
N ASP A 76 6.31 -14.54 -2.86
CA ASP A 76 6.82 -14.73 -1.50
C ASP A 76 5.90 -14.04 -0.46
N LEU A 77 5.40 -12.85 -0.82
CA LEU A 77 4.62 -11.96 0.05
C LEU A 77 3.38 -11.49 -0.70
N ALA A 78 2.25 -11.41 0.01
CA ALA A 78 1.03 -10.83 -0.54
C ALA A 78 0.34 -9.90 0.44
N PHE A 79 -0.31 -8.88 -0.11
CA PHE A 79 -1.21 -8.00 0.62
C PHE A 79 -2.59 -8.01 -0.02
N MET A 80 -3.63 -8.10 0.81
CA MET A 80 -5.01 -7.85 0.39
C MET A 80 -5.44 -6.53 1.00
N LEU A 81 -5.58 -5.51 0.16
CA LEU A 81 -5.97 -4.16 0.53
C LEU A 81 -7.43 -3.94 0.15
N LEU A 82 -8.24 -3.53 1.13
CA LEU A 82 -9.62 -3.15 0.92
C LEU A 82 -9.81 -1.70 1.34
N THR A 83 -10.45 -0.87 0.52
CA THR A 83 -10.72 0.53 0.87
C THR A 83 -11.91 1.11 0.11
N ASP A 84 -12.50 2.16 0.66
CA ASP A 84 -13.63 2.88 0.06
C ASP A 84 -13.23 3.76 -1.14
N ASP A 85 -11.94 4.07 -1.31
CA ASP A 85 -11.44 5.01 -2.31
C ASP A 85 -10.26 4.45 -3.10
N LEU A 86 -10.39 4.39 -4.42
CA LEU A 86 -9.35 3.85 -5.31
C LEU A 86 -8.05 4.66 -5.23
N HIS A 87 -8.11 5.96 -4.95
CA HIS A 87 -6.90 6.79 -4.84
C HIS A 87 -6.08 6.44 -3.59
N LYS A 88 -6.74 6.18 -2.44
CA LYS A 88 -6.08 5.62 -1.26
C LYS A 88 -5.44 4.29 -1.58
N ALA A 89 -6.17 3.44 -2.31
CA ALA A 89 -5.68 2.12 -2.69
C ALA A 89 -4.38 2.21 -3.50
N ASN A 90 -4.33 3.11 -4.48
CA ASN A 90 -3.16 3.36 -5.31
C ASN A 90 -1.99 3.96 -4.51
N GLU A 91 -2.24 4.92 -3.62
CA GLU A 91 -1.19 5.48 -2.76
C GLU A 91 -0.56 4.40 -1.88
N PHE A 92 -1.37 3.61 -1.19
CA PHE A 92 -0.90 2.55 -0.31
C PHE A 92 -0.16 1.46 -1.06
N GLU A 93 -0.63 1.04 -2.23
CA GLU A 93 0.08 0.08 -3.06
C GLU A 93 1.48 0.58 -3.43
N LYS A 94 1.61 1.83 -3.89
CA LYS A 94 2.91 2.40 -4.26
C LYS A 94 3.88 2.43 -3.07
N ARG A 95 3.39 2.84 -1.89
CA ARG A 95 4.18 2.89 -0.66
C ARG A 95 4.57 1.49 -0.18
N LEU A 96 3.67 0.51 -0.26
CA LEU A 96 3.95 -0.88 0.07
C LEU A 96 5.04 -1.44 -0.85
N THR A 97 4.93 -1.21 -2.16
CA THR A 97 5.91 -1.68 -3.15
C THR A 97 7.33 -1.19 -2.86
N THR A 98 7.52 0.03 -2.36
CA THR A 98 8.87 0.59 -2.08
C THR A 98 9.30 0.52 -0.62
N SER A 99 8.48 -0.06 0.26
CA SER A 99 8.67 -0.04 1.73
C SER A 99 9.93 -0.75 2.23
N LEU A 100 10.44 -1.72 1.48
CA LEU A 100 11.66 -2.46 1.82
C LEU A 100 12.89 -1.97 1.04
N GLY A 101 12.80 -0.79 0.43
CA GLY A 101 13.80 -0.27 -0.48
C GLY A 101 13.44 -0.48 -1.96
N PRO A 102 14.17 0.17 -2.87
CA PRO A 102 13.94 0.04 -4.30
C PRO A 102 14.20 -1.38 -4.78
N ASP A 103 13.36 -1.87 -5.69
CA ASP A 103 13.49 -3.16 -6.38
C ASP A 103 13.50 -4.43 -5.51
N ILE A 104 13.34 -4.31 -4.19
CA ILE A 104 13.26 -5.47 -3.28
C ILE A 104 11.95 -6.24 -3.46
N LEU A 105 10.84 -5.54 -3.62
CA LEU A 105 9.53 -6.14 -3.88
C LEU A 105 9.17 -5.97 -5.36
N THR A 106 9.23 -7.06 -6.11
CA THR A 106 8.84 -7.09 -7.53
C THR A 106 7.41 -7.61 -7.67
N PRO A 107 6.47 -6.84 -8.25
CA PRO A 107 5.10 -7.29 -8.49
C PRO A 107 5.02 -8.48 -9.47
N VAL A 108 4.10 -9.42 -9.23
CA VAL A 108 3.89 -10.65 -10.04
C VAL A 108 2.44 -10.97 -10.35
#